data_AF-A0A372NMY8-F1
#
_entry.id   AF-A0A372NMY8-F1
#
_cell.length_a   1.000
_cell.length_b   1.000
_cell.length_c   1.000
_cell.angle_alpha   90.00
_cell.angle_beta   90.00
_cell.angle_gamma   90.00
#
_symmetry.space_group_name_H-M   'P 1'
#
loop_
_entity.id
_entity.type
_entity.pdbx_description
1 polymer ?
#
loop_
_entity_poly.entity_id
_entity_poly.type
_entity_poly.pdbx_seq_one_letter_code
_entity_poly.pdbx_strand_id
1 'polypeptide(L)' 'MGLIKFIALGAAVGLGVNYLIKKREEDGRSIFDDLTDKAPEWFNKAKEFASEKVELATEKIRSNNG' A
#
# COMPACT_ATOMS: atom_id res chain seq x y z
N MET A 1 -5.09 -0.16 -22.55
CA MET A 1 -5.76 0.36 -21.33
C MET A 1 -5.00 0.09 -20.01
N GLY A 2 -3.96 -0.76 -19.97
CA GLY A 2 -3.25 -1.10 -18.72
C GLY A 2 -1.97 -0.30 -18.47
N LEU A 3 -1.13 -0.12 -19.48
CA LEU A 3 0.23 0.43 -19.32
C LEU A 3 0.26 1.83 -18.70
N ILE A 4 -0.65 2.73 -19.11
CA ILE A 4 -0.75 4.09 -18.57
C ILE A 4 -1.12 4.08 -17.09
N LYS A 5 -1.93 3.13 -16.63
CA LYS A 5 -2.28 2.98 -15.20
C LYS A 5 -1.08 2.53 -14.39
N PHE A 6 -0.26 1.61 -14.92
CA PHE A 6 0.99 1.20 -14.28
C PHE A 6 2.02 2.32 -14.25
N ILE A 7 2.12 3.13 -15.30
CA ILE A 7 2.99 4.31 -15.35
C ILE A 7 2.53 5.35 -14.33
N ALA A 8 1.23 5.64 -14.25
CA ALA A 8 0.66 6.55 -13.26
C ALA A 8 0.85 6.05 -11.83
N LEU A 9 0.68 4.74 -11.59
CA LEU A 9 0.94 4.12 -10.30
C LEU A 9 2.42 4.19 -9.93
N GLY A 10 3.32 3.89 -10.87
CA GLY A 10 4.76 4.01 -10.68
C GLY A 10 5.20 5.45 -10.40
N ALA A 11 4.60 6.43 -11.07
CA ALA A 11 4.85 7.85 -10.82
C ALA A 11 4.33 8.29 -9.45
N ALA A 12 3.12 7.87 -9.06
CA ALA A 12 2.56 8.17 -7.74
C ALA A 12 3.38 7.55 -6.60
N VAL A 13 3.83 6.31 -6.76
CA VAL A 13 4.73 5.64 -5.80
C VAL A 13 6.09 6.34 -5.78
N GLY A 14 6.69 6.65 -6.92
CA GLY A 14 7.98 7.35 -6.99
C GLY A 14 7.95 8.73 -6.33
N LEU A 15 6.89 9.52 -6.57
CA LEU A 15 6.69 10.82 -5.93
C LEU A 15 6.35 10.69 -4.44
N GLY A 16 5.51 9.73 -4.08
CA GLY A 16 5.14 9.45 -2.69
C GLY A 16 6.32 8.99 -1.85
N VAL A 17 7.13 8.07 -2.38
CA VAL A 17 8.37 7.60 -1.72
C VAL A 17 9.36 8.74 -1.57
N ASN A 18 9.56 9.57 -2.60
CA ASN A 18 10.46 10.73 -2.49
C ASN A 18 9.96 11.73 -1.43
N TYR A 19 8.64 11.92 -1.30
CA TYR A 19 8.04 12.78 -0.28
C TYR A 19 8.14 12.20 1.14
N LEU A 20 7.98 10.88 1.29
CA LEU A 20 8.08 10.17 2.57
C LEU A 20 9.53 10.05 3.07
N ILE A 21 10.51 9.92 2.15
CA ILE A 21 11.93 9.84 2.48
C ILE A 21 12.52 11.24 2.73
N LYS A 22 11.94 12.31 2.15
CA LYS A 22 12.36 13.68 2.43
C LYS A 22 12.18 13.95 3.93
N LYS A 23 13.30 14.15 4.62
CA LYS A 23 13.32 14.47 6.05
C LYS A 23 12.46 15.71 6.31
N ARG A 24 11.56 15.65 7.28
CA ARG A 24 10.85 16.85 7.77
C ARG A 24 11.86 17.74 8.47
N GLU A 25 11.91 19.02 8.09
CA GLU A 25 12.78 20.03 8.71
C GLU A 25 12.40 20.30 10.18
N GLU A 26 11.20 19.91 10.61
CA GLU A 26 10.62 20.21 11.92
C GLU A 26 11.16 19.33 13.06
N ASP A 27 11.48 18.05 12.82
CA ASP A 27 11.87 17.09 13.87
C ASP A 27 13.20 16.36 13.59
N GLY A 28 13.80 16.53 12.41
CA GLY A 28 15.05 15.85 12.02
C GLY A 28 14.95 14.32 11.88
N ARG A 29 13.80 13.73 12.25
CA ARG A 29 13.41 12.33 12.04
C ARG A 29 12.58 12.20 10.76
N SER A 30 12.77 11.11 10.03
CA SER A 30 11.92 10.80 8.87
C SER A 30 10.58 10.23 9.35
N ILE A 31 9.49 10.55 8.66
CA ILE A 31 8.18 9.85 8.82
C ILE A 31 8.36 8.33 8.71
N PHE A 32 9.37 7.93 7.95
CA PHE A 32 9.83 6.57 7.83
C PHE A 32 10.19 5.92 9.17
N ASP A 33 10.89 6.57 10.10
CA ASP A 33 11.24 5.92 11.39
C ASP A 33 9.99 5.65 12.24
N ASP A 34 9.06 6.60 12.34
CA ASP A 34 7.77 6.41 13.04
C ASP A 34 6.87 5.37 12.34
N LEU A 35 6.92 5.29 11.01
CA LEU A 35 6.21 4.27 10.24
C LEU A 35 6.87 2.90 10.37
N THR A 36 8.19 2.84 10.49
CA THR A 36 8.97 1.58 10.62
C THR A 36 8.86 1.03 12.04
N ASP A 37 8.81 1.87 13.06
CA ASP A 37 8.53 1.46 14.44
C ASP A 37 7.14 0.81 14.57
N LYS A 38 6.18 1.19 13.72
CA LYS A 38 4.87 0.55 13.61
C LYS A 38 4.73 -0.39 12.41
N ALA A 39 5.78 -0.56 11.58
CA ALA A 39 5.71 -1.33 10.34
C ALA A 39 5.12 -2.75 10.49
N PRO A 40 5.43 -3.53 11.55
CA PRO A 40 4.82 -4.84 11.69
C PRO A 40 3.28 -4.78 11.81
N GLU A 41 2.72 -3.77 12.48
CA GLU A 41 1.26 -3.59 12.53
C GLU A 41 0.68 -3.21 11.17
N TRP A 42 1.30 -2.26 10.46
CA TRP A 42 0.84 -1.83 9.14
C TRP A 42 0.91 -2.97 8.11
N PHE A 43 1.95 -3.79 8.19
CA PHE A 43 2.11 -4.98 7.35
C PHE A 43 1.03 -6.02 7.65
N ASN A 44 0.78 -6.31 8.93
CA ASN A 44 -0.27 -7.25 9.32
C ASN A 44 -1.65 -6.77 8.88
N LYS A 45 -1.96 -5.47 9.06
CA LYS A 45 -3.23 -4.88 8.67
C LYS A 45 -3.44 -4.86 7.16
N ALA A 46 -2.38 -4.57 6.40
CA ALA A 46 -2.40 -4.67 4.94
C ALA A 46 -2.62 -6.11 4.46
N LYS A 47 -2.01 -7.08 5.15
CA LYS A 47 -2.16 -8.51 4.87
C LYS A 47 -3.58 -9.01 5.14
N GLU A 48 -4.17 -8.66 6.28
CA GLU A 48 -5.57 -9.00 6.59
C GLU A 48 -6.52 -8.41 5.54
N PHE A 49 -6.36 -7.12 5.21
CA PHE A 49 -7.20 -6.47 4.21
C PHE A 49 -7.06 -7.11 2.82
N ALA A 50 -5.84 -7.48 2.42
CA ALA A 50 -5.62 -8.19 1.16
C ALA A 50 -6.26 -9.58 1.17
N SER A 51 -6.11 -10.34 2.27
CA SER A 51 -6.75 -11.65 2.44
C SER A 51 -8.27 -11.54 2.35
N GLU A 52 -8.88 -10.58 3.05
CA GLU A 52 -10.33 -10.36 3.02
C GLU A 52 -10.83 -10.03 1.61
N LYS A 53 -10.13 -9.15 0.88
CA LYS A 53 -10.48 -8.81 -0.51
C LYS A 53 -10.33 -10.00 -1.45
N VAL A 54 -9.32 -10.83 -1.25
CA VAL A 54 -9.08 -12.04 -2.04
C VAL A 54 -10.15 -13.09 -1.75
N GLU A 55 -10.54 -13.28 -0.49
CA GLU A 55 -11.64 -14.16 -0.11
C GLU A 55 -12.96 -13.70 -0.71
N LEU A 56 -13.32 -12.42 -0.58
CA LEU A 56 -14.52 -11.85 -1.19
C LEU A 56 -14.53 -12.01 -2.72
N ALA A 57 -13.38 -11.84 -3.38
CA ALA A 57 -13.27 -12.07 -4.82
C ALA A 57 -13.44 -13.55 -5.17
N THR A 58 -12.84 -14.44 -4.40
CA THR A 58 -12.91 -15.90 -4.60
C THR A 58 -14.32 -16.42 -4.37
N GLU A 59 -14.99 -15.95 -3.31
CA GLU A 59 -16.38 -16.27 -2.98
C GLU A 59 -17.33 -15.76 -4.04
N LYS A 60 -17.15 -14.53 -4.53
CA LYS A 60 -17.96 -13.97 -5.61
C LYS A 60 -17.82 -14.76 -6.92
N ILE A 61 -16.62 -15.22 -7.26
CA ILE A 61 -16.39 -16.08 -8.43
C ILE A 61 -17.06 -17.45 -8.22
N ARG A 62 -16.97 -18.02 -7.02
CA ARG A 62 -17.55 -19.33 -6.69
C ARG A 62 -19.08 -19.30 -6.68
N SER A 63 -19.69 -18.22 -6.17
CA SER A 63 -21.15 -18.03 -6.18
C SER A 63 -21.72 -17.73 -7.56
N ASN A 64 -20.94 -17.15 -8.47
CA ASN A 64 -21.40 -16.81 -9.83
C ASN A 64 -21.27 -17.99 -10.82
N ASN A 65 -20.57 -19.06 -10.43
CA ASN A 65 -20.39 -20.28 -11.21
C ASN A 65 -21.30 -21.44 -10.75
N GLY A 66 -22.23 -21.19 -9.83
CA GLY A 66 -23.23 -22.14 -9.33
C GLY A 66 -24.61 -21.93 -9.94
#